data_AF-A0A3S1HCE1-F1
#
_entry.id   AF-A0A3S1HCE1-F1
#
_cell.length_a   1.000
_cell.length_b   1.000
_cell.length_c   1.000
_cell.angle_alpha   90.00
_cell.angle_beta   90.00
_cell.angle_gamma   90.00
#
_symmetry.space_group_name_H-M   'P 1'
#
loop_
_entity.id
_entity.type
_entity.pdbx_description
1 polymer ?
#
loop_
_entity_poly.entity_id
_entity_poly.type
_entity_poly.pdbx_seq_one_letter_code
_entity_poly.pdbx_strand_id
1 'polypeptide(L)' 'LLAIDAAYTMDHWEEKCLPGALTSAQEAAASVRRLRRIAEKEKAIVVPGHDMETWKKFKKAPAEYYD' A
#
# COMPACT_ATOMS: atom_id res chain seq x y z
N LEU A 1 -5.22 6.37 1.64
CA LEU A 1 -4.70 6.01 0.31
C LEU A 1 -4.76 4.50 0.16
N LEU A 2 -5.63 4.01 -0.72
CA LEU A 2 -5.71 2.59 -1.06
C LEU A 2 -4.67 2.30 -2.15
N ALA A 3 -3.66 1.50 -1.82
CA ALA A 3 -2.59 1.19 -2.78
C ALA A 3 -2.94 -0.01 -3.67
N ILE A 4 -3.77 -0.93 -3.18
CA ILE A 4 -4.13 -2.17 -3.88
C ILE A 4 -2.85 -2.89 -4.34
N ASP A 5 -2.76 -3.30 -5.60
CA ASP A 5 -1.66 -4.09 -6.13
C ASP A 5 -0.45 -3.23 -6.53
N ALA A 6 -0.59 -1.90 -6.49
CA ALA A 6 0.57 -1.02 -6.60
C ALA A 6 1.53 -1.21 -5.42
N ALA A 7 1.05 -1.66 -4.26
CA ALA A 7 1.89 -2.09 -3.13
C ALA A 7 1.24 -3.27 -2.37
N TYR A 8 1.70 -4.50 -2.63
CA TYR A 8 1.24 -5.71 -1.94
C TYR A 8 1.42 -5.64 -0.43
N THR A 9 2.63 -5.33 0.01
CA THR A 9 3.01 -5.33 1.43
C THR A 9 3.69 -4.03 1.80
N MET A 10 3.86 -3.81 3.10
CA MET A 10 4.65 -2.68 3.57
C MET A 10 6.12 -2.78 3.15
N ASP A 11 6.66 -3.99 2.96
CA ASP A 11 8.02 -4.16 2.41
C ASP A 11 8.13 -3.69 0.95
N HIS A 12 7.10 -3.92 0.13
CA HIS A 12 7.06 -3.34 -1.22
C HIS A 12 6.88 -1.82 -1.16
N TRP A 13 5.98 -1.32 -0.31
CA TRP A 13 5.79 0.12 -0.09
C TRP A 13 7.08 0.83 0.35
N GLU A 14 7.88 0.19 1.20
CA GLU A 14 9.15 0.71 1.72
C GLU A 14 10.34 0.45 0.78
N GLU A 15 10.08 -0.03 -0.45
CA GLU A 15 11.08 -0.31 -1.48
C GLU A 15 12.14 -1.36 -1.05
N LYS A 16 11.79 -2.26 -0.14
CA LYS A 16 12.65 -3.38 0.28
C LYS A 16 12.57 -4.56 -0.68
N CYS A 17 11.47 -4.68 -1.41
CA CYS A 17 11.26 -5.71 -2.42
C CYS A 17 10.38 -5.21 -3.57
N LEU A 18 10.46 -5.92 -4.71
CA LEU A 18 9.53 -5.75 -5.83
C LEU A 18 8.44 -6.83 -5.76
N PRO A 19 7.25 -6.58 -6.34
CA PRO A 19 6.19 -7.59 -6.39
C PRO A 19 6.59 -8.71 -7.35
N GLY A 20 6.20 -9.95 -7.03
CA GLY A 20 6.51 -11.11 -7.88
C GLY A 20 5.71 -11.14 -9.19
N ALA A 21 4.52 -10.54 -9.21
CA ALA A 21 3.68 -10.43 -10.40
C ALA A 21 3.62 -8.97 -10.85
N LEU A 22 4.21 -8.67 -12.01
CA LEU A 22 4.27 -7.34 -12.59
C LEU A 22 4.46 -7.41 -14.10
N THR A 23 4.10 -6.33 -14.80
CA THR A 23 4.41 -6.13 -16.23
C THR A 23 5.71 -5.34 -16.40
N SER A 24 6.00 -4.39 -15.51
CA SER A 24 7.22 -3.58 -15.50
C SER A 24 7.69 -3.27 -14.08
N ALA A 25 8.91 -3.69 -13.75
CA ALA A 25 9.54 -3.41 -12.45
C ALA A 25 9.82 -1.92 -12.25
N GLN A 26 10.16 -1.21 -13.33
CA GLN A 26 10.45 0.21 -13.31
C GLN A 26 9.19 1.01 -13.02
N GLU A 27 8.08 0.69 -13.68
CA GLU A 27 6.80 1.37 -13.48
C GLU A 27 6.20 1.05 -12.11
N ALA A 28 6.34 -0.18 -11.62
CA ALA A 28 5.93 -0.54 -10.26
C ALA A 28 6.65 0.32 -9.21
N ALA A 29 7.99 0.36 -9.26
CA ALA A 29 8.79 1.17 -8.33
C ALA A 29 8.48 2.68 -8.45
N ALA A 30 8.33 3.19 -9.67
CA ALA A 30 7.98 4.59 -9.90
C ALA A 30 6.59 4.95 -9.35
N SER A 31 5.62 4.04 -9.50
CA SER A 31 4.25 4.21 -8.99
C SER A 31 4.23 4.26 -7.47
N VAL A 32 4.93 3.34 -6.79
CA VAL A 32 5.06 3.35 -5.32
C VAL A 32 5.65 4.67 -4.82
N ARG A 33 6.75 5.15 -5.43
CA ARG A 33 7.35 6.45 -5.07
C ARG A 33 6.39 7.62 -5.23
N ARG A 34 5.59 7.64 -6.30
CA ARG A 34 4.58 8.67 -6.52
C ARG A 34 3.50 8.62 -5.44
N LEU A 35 3.00 7.43 -5.11
CA LEU A 35 1.98 7.24 -4.09
C LEU A 35 2.51 7.64 -2.70
N ARG A 36 3.77 7.33 -2.38
CA ARG A 36 4.43 7.75 -1.12
C ARG A 36 4.41 9.26 -0.95
N ARG A 37 4.82 10.00 -1.98
CA ARG A 37 4.79 11.48 -1.96
C ARG A 37 3.38 12.02 -1.72
N ILE A 38 2.36 11.40 -2.33
CA ILE A 38 0.96 11.77 -2.12
C ILE A 38 0.54 11.46 -0.67
N ALA A 39 0.84 10.26 -0.18
CA ALA A 39 0.49 9.87 1.19
C ALA A 39 1.12 10.78 2.24
N GLU A 40 2.39 11.16 2.07
CA GLU A 40 3.09 12.10 2.95
C GLU A 40 2.47 13.50 2.90
N LYS A 41 2.22 14.03 1.69
CA LYS A 41 1.62 15.36 1.50
C LYS A 41 0.23 15.45 2.13
N GLU A 42 -0.59 14.43 1.94
CA GLU A 42 -1.99 14.40 2.40
C GLU A 42 -2.14 13.81 3.81
N LYS A 43 -1.04 13.40 4.46
CA LYS A 43 -1.04 12.70 5.75
C LYS A 43 -2.00 11.50 5.77
N ALA A 44 -2.05 10.78 4.65
CA ALA A 44 -3.03 9.73 4.45
C ALA A 44 -2.62 8.43 5.16
N ILE A 45 -3.61 7.72 5.72
CA ILE A 45 -3.43 6.32 6.13
C ILE A 45 -3.20 5.49 4.86
N VAL A 46 -2.12 4.70 4.83
CA VAL A 46 -1.78 3.83 3.70
C VAL A 46 -2.37 2.44 3.94
N VAL A 47 -3.11 1.94 2.95
CA VAL A 47 -3.68 0.58 2.97
C VAL A 47 -3.02 -0.23 1.84
N PRO A 48 -2.06 -1.12 2.16
CA PRO A 48 -1.46 -2.03 1.18
C PRO A 48 -2.45 -3.12 0.75
N GLY A 49 -2.22 -3.76 -0.40
CA GLY A 49 -3.16 -4.72 -0.99
C GLY A 49 -3.28 -6.05 -0.24
N HIS A 50 -2.16 -6.62 0.20
CA HIS A 50 -2.05 -8.01 0.67
C HIS A 50 -1.15 -8.17 1.90
N ASP A 51 -1.06 -7.15 2.75
CA ASP A 51 -0.25 -7.18 3.97
C ASP A 51 -1.03 -7.73 5.16
N MET A 52 -0.73 -8.98 5.56
CA MET A 52 -1.45 -9.64 6.66
C MET A 52 -1.31 -8.93 8.01
N GLU A 53 -0.12 -8.41 8.31
CA GLU A 53 0.15 -7.76 9.61
C GLU A 53 -0.51 -6.40 9.72
N THR A 54 -0.53 -5.63 8.63
CA THR A 54 -1.22 -4.35 8.56
C THR A 54 -2.74 -4.56 8.56
N TRP A 55 -3.24 -5.56 7.84
CA TRP A 55 -4.68 -5.88 7.80
C TRP A 55 -5.28 -6.13 9.18
N LYS A 56 -4.55 -6.79 10.08
CA LYS A 56 -5.00 -7.03 11.46
C LYS A 56 -5.37 -5.74 12.19
N LYS A 57 -4.69 -4.62 11.90
CA LYS A 57 -4.83 -3.33 12.57
C LYS A 57 -5.99 -2.47 12.06
N PHE A 58 -6.54 -2.78 10.88
CA PHE A 58 -7.64 -1.99 10.33
C PHE A 58 -8.99 -2.34 10.95
N LYS A 59 -9.88 -1.35 11.02
CA LYS A 59 -11.29 -1.52 11.36
C LYS A 59 -11.95 -2.38 10.29
N LYS A 60 -12.84 -3.29 10.71
CA LYS A 60 -13.46 -4.27 9.83
C LYS A 60 -14.97 -4.25 10.01
N ALA A 61 -15.67 -4.23 8.89
CA ALA A 61 -17.10 -4.47 8.88
C ALA A 61 -17.41 -5.90 9.37
N PRO A 62 -18.56 -6.12 10.01
CA PRO A 62 -19.57 -5.12 10.35
C PRO A 62 -19.29 -4.37 11.67
N ALA A 63 -18.24 -4.76 12.40
CA ALA A 63 -17.99 -4.27 13.76
C ALA A 63 -17.62 -2.78 13.81
N GLU A 64 -16.77 -2.32 12.89
CA GLU A 64 -16.24 -0.96 12.91
C GLU A 64 -16.01 -0.39 11.50
N TYR A 65 -16.14 0.94 11.38
CA TYR A 65 -15.93 1.70 10.14
C TYR A 65 -15.04 2.93 10.38
N TYR A 66 -14.48 3.45 9.29
CA TYR A 66 -13.78 4.75 9.27
C TYR A 66 -14.79 5.84 8.94
N ASP A 67 -14.76 6.95 9.68
CA ASP A 67 -15.58 8.15 9.43
C ASP A 67 -14.95 9.04 8.34
#